data_AF-W5JNS7-F1
#
_entry.id   AF-W5JNS7-F1
#
_cell.length_a   1.000
_cell.length_b   1.000
_cell.length_c   1.000
_cell.angle_alpha   90.00
_cell.angle_beta   90.00
_cell.angle_gamma   90.00
#
_symmetry.space_group_name_H-M   'P 1'
#
loop_
_entity.id
_entity.type
_entity.pdbx_description
1 polymer ?
#
loop_
_entity_poly.entity_id
_entity_poly.type
_entity_poly.pdbx_seq_one_letter_code
_entity_poly.pdbx_strand_id
1 'polypeptide(L)'
;MVPGSNILVASVVDNVFVYDIVTINSEHLANTIELKRANAQHELRPDSTINIIVNGRPKSYVALASYDRSLLELGKDHDISNLKWEDVLKLFNEHDGAGATSLFE
;
A
#
# COMPACT_ATOMS: atom_id res chain seq x y z
N MET A 1 5.84 1.13 -19.47
CA MET A 1 4.60 1.89 -19.67
C MET A 1 4.02 2.36 -18.33
N VAL A 2 3.49 3.57 -18.30
CA VAL A 2 2.83 4.22 -17.16
C VAL A 2 1.74 3.33 -16.50
N PRO A 3 1.52 3.38 -15.17
CA PRO A 3 2.23 4.17 -14.15
C PRO A 3 3.39 3.46 -13.46
N GLY A 4 3.49 2.12 -13.54
CA GLY A 4 4.61 1.32 -13.04
C GLY A 4 5.17 0.41 -14.14
N SER A 5 6.48 0.21 -14.19
CA SER A 5 7.13 -0.59 -15.24
C SER A 5 8.34 -1.33 -14.73
N ASN A 6 8.58 -2.53 -15.25
CA ASN A 6 9.80 -3.26 -15.02
C ASN A 6 10.63 -3.29 -16.32
N ILE A 7 11.91 -2.96 -16.23
CA ILE A 7 12.89 -3.16 -17.28
C ILE A 7 13.73 -4.37 -16.88
N LEU A 8 13.66 -5.43 -17.67
CA LEU A 8 14.54 -6.59 -17.55
C LEU A 8 15.74 -6.40 -18.50
N VAL A 9 16.95 -6.45 -17.97
CA VAL A 9 18.19 -6.50 -18.75
C VAL A 9 18.79 -7.88 -18.55
N ALA A 10 19.03 -8.63 -19.63
CA ALA A 10 19.58 -9.97 -19.57
C ALA A 10 20.71 -10.16 -20.57
N SER A 11 21.68 -11.00 -20.20
CA SER A 11 22.82 -11.41 -21.03
C SER A 11 23.17 -12.87 -20.76
N VAL A 12 23.95 -13.46 -21.66
CA VAL A 12 24.50 -14.81 -21.49
C VAL A 12 26.02 -14.71 -21.51
N VAL A 13 26.66 -15.19 -20.45
CA VAL A 13 28.13 -15.25 -20.30
C VAL A 13 28.49 -16.68 -19.96
N ASP A 14 29.35 -17.33 -20.75
CA ASP A 14 29.79 -18.72 -20.54
C ASP A 14 28.63 -19.73 -20.30
N ASN A 15 27.57 -19.64 -21.13
CA ASN A 15 26.32 -20.40 -20.99
C ASN A 15 25.54 -20.15 -19.68
N VAL A 16 25.90 -19.14 -18.90
CA VAL A 16 25.14 -18.69 -17.72
C VAL A 16 24.25 -17.51 -18.11
N PHE A 17 22.96 -17.60 -17.80
CA PHE A 17 22.02 -16.51 -17.95
C PHE A 17 22.16 -15.54 -16.76
N VAL A 18 22.55 -14.30 -17.04
CA VAL A 18 22.67 -13.23 -16.05
C VAL A 18 21.63 -12.19 -16.38
N TYR A 19 20.84 -11.78 -15.39
CA TYR A 19 19.84 -10.75 -15.58
C TYR A 19 19.76 -9.81 -14.38
N ASP A 20 19.21 -8.63 -14.64
CA ASP A 20 18.87 -7.62 -13.65
C ASP A 20 17.51 -7.00 -14.01
N ILE A 21 16.78 -6.54 -12.99
CA ILE A 21 15.45 -5.93 -13.15
C ILE A 21 15.44 -4.57 -12.47
N VAL A 22 15.08 -3.54 -13.22
CA VAL A 22 14.89 -2.18 -12.71
C VAL A 22 13.41 -1.81 -12.79
N THR A 23 12.83 -1.44 -11.66
CA THR A 23 11.49 -0.87 -11.58
C THR A 23 11.52 0.63 -11.81
N ILE A 24 10.63 1.14 -12.66
CA ILE A 24 10.37 2.56 -12.86
C ILE A 24 8.94 2.87 -12.45
N ASN A 25 8.78 3.80 -11.51
CA ASN A 25 7.48 4.28 -11.04
C ASN A 25 7.30 5.73 -11.47
N SER A 26 6.15 6.02 -12.10
CA SER A 26 5.73 7.37 -12.43
C SER A 26 4.76 7.87 -11.37
N GLU A 27 5.28 8.42 -10.29
CA GLU A 27 4.48 8.90 -9.14
C GLU A 27 3.39 9.91 -9.56
N HIS A 28 3.69 10.76 -10.55
CA HIS A 28 2.73 11.72 -11.12
C HIS A 28 1.55 11.08 -11.86
N LEU A 29 1.58 9.77 -12.10
CA LEU A 29 0.52 9.02 -12.78
C LEU A 29 -0.15 7.99 -11.86
N ALA A 30 0.46 7.67 -10.72
CA ALA A 30 -0.10 6.86 -9.65
C ALA A 30 -1.22 7.57 -8.87
N ASN A 31 -2.26 6.83 -8.49
CA ASN A 31 -3.32 7.34 -7.61
C ASN A 31 -2.84 7.33 -6.15
N THR A 32 -1.96 8.27 -5.80
CA THR A 32 -1.50 8.45 -4.42
C THR A 32 -2.63 8.99 -3.56
N ILE A 33 -2.96 8.25 -2.49
CA ILE A 33 -3.90 8.68 -1.45
C ILE A 33 -3.12 8.75 -0.14
N GLU A 34 -3.10 9.92 0.50
CA GLU A 34 -2.52 10.12 1.82
C GLU A 34 -3.62 10.28 2.86
N LEU A 35 -3.51 9.55 3.96
CA LEU A 35 -4.40 9.65 5.11
C LEU A 35 -3.63 10.20 6.30
N LYS A 36 -4.10 11.29 6.91
CA LYS A 36 -3.47 11.90 8.08
C LYS A 36 -4.50 12.22 9.15
N ARG A 37 -4.16 12.00 10.42
CA ARG A 37 -4.95 12.52 11.54
C ARG A 37 -4.55 13.98 11.80
N ALA A 38 -5.52 14.89 11.78
CA ALA A 38 -5.28 16.24 12.26
C ALA A 38 -4.89 16.20 13.74
N ASN A 39 -3.89 16.98 14.16
CA ASN A 39 -3.39 16.99 15.53
C ASN A 39 -2.89 15.61 16.00
N ALA A 40 -2.12 14.91 15.15
CA ALA A 40 -1.57 13.57 15.45
C ALA A 40 -0.73 13.48 16.74
N GLN A 41 -0.29 14.61 17.29
CA GLN A 41 0.46 14.66 18.56
C GLN A 41 -0.46 14.63 19.80
N HIS A 42 -1.76 14.87 19.65
CA HIS A 42 -2.69 14.83 20.76
C HIS A 42 -3.21 13.41 20.99
N GLU A 43 -3.27 13.02 22.26
CA GLU A 43 -3.83 11.73 22.66
C GLU A 43 -5.32 11.65 22.35
N LEU A 44 -5.75 10.49 21.87
CA LEU A 44 -7.16 10.24 21.56
C LEU A 44 -7.91 9.95 22.85
N ARG A 45 -9.05 10.62 23.04
CA ARG A 45 -9.97 10.32 24.14
C ARG A 45 -11.18 9.56 23.60
N PRO A 46 -11.75 8.62 24.37
CA PRO A 46 -13.05 8.06 24.05
C PRO A 46 -14.06 9.19 23.82
N ASP A 47 -14.97 8.98 22.86
CA ASP A 47 -16.04 9.91 22.49
C ASP A 47 -15.57 11.29 21.97
N SER A 48 -14.27 11.47 21.75
CA SER A 48 -13.75 12.68 21.12
C SER A 48 -13.93 12.63 19.61
N THR A 49 -14.24 13.78 19.01
CA THR A 49 -14.26 13.91 17.55
C THR A 49 -12.84 13.90 17.02
N ILE A 50 -12.58 13.03 16.04
CA ILE A 50 -11.34 13.00 15.30
C ILE A 50 -11.54 13.62 13.91
N ASN A 51 -10.54 14.36 13.46
CA ASN A 51 -10.52 14.92 12.12
C ASN A 51 -9.50 14.14 11.29
N ILE A 52 -9.98 13.49 10.23
CA ILE A 52 -9.16 12.75 9.27
C ILE A 52 -9.06 13.59 8.00
N ILE A 53 -7.83 13.83 7.56
CA ILE A 53 -7.52 14.53 6.32
C ILE A 53 -7.17 13.48 5.27
N VAL A 54 -7.87 13.52 4.14
CA VAL A 54 -7.63 12.66 2.98
C VAL A 54 -7.15 13.53 1.83
N ASN A 55 -5.91 13.31 1.40
CA ASN A 55 -5.37 13.96 0.21
C ASN A 55 -5.23 12.94 -0.90
N GLY A 56 -5.64 13.30 -2.11
CA GLY A 56 -5.52 12.43 -3.26
C GLY A 56 -5.96 13.16 -4.53
N ARG A 57 -6.04 12.43 -5.64
CA ARG A 57 -6.50 13.02 -6.90
C ARG A 57 -7.99 13.38 -6.81
N PRO A 58 -8.41 14.46 -7.49
CA PRO A 58 -9.83 14.74 -7.65
C PRO A 58 -10.57 13.53 -8.22
N LYS A 59 -11.76 13.24 -7.69
CA LYS A 59 -12.63 12.10 -8.10
C LYS A 59 -12.10 10.71 -7.76
N SER A 60 -11.02 10.57 -7.00
CA SER A 60 -10.62 9.26 -6.47
C SER A 60 -11.67 8.73 -5.50
N TYR A 61 -11.99 7.44 -5.64
CA TYR A 61 -12.82 6.73 -4.67
C TYR A 61 -11.98 6.35 -3.46
N VAL A 62 -12.50 6.61 -2.26
CA VAL A 62 -11.82 6.31 -0.99
C VAL A 62 -12.77 5.52 -0.10
N ALA A 63 -12.41 4.29 0.23
CA ALA A 63 -13.08 3.48 1.23
C ALA A 63 -12.24 3.45 2.51
N LEU A 64 -12.83 3.81 3.65
CA LEU A 64 -12.16 3.83 4.95
C LEU A 64 -12.69 2.69 5.83
N ALA A 65 -11.79 2.04 6.56
CA ALA A 65 -12.11 1.02 7.54
C ALA A 65 -11.25 1.21 8.80
N SER A 66 -11.81 0.88 9.96
CA SER A 66 -11.09 0.81 11.23
C SER A 66 -11.35 -0.53 11.88
N TYR A 67 -10.33 -1.06 12.56
CA TYR A 67 -10.38 -2.37 13.20
C TYR A 67 -9.84 -2.24 14.62
N ASP A 68 -10.50 -2.91 15.57
CA ASP A 68 -9.94 -3.13 16.89
C ASP A 68 -8.90 -4.24 16.80
N ARG A 69 -7.71 -4.01 17.36
CA ARG A 69 -6.60 -4.97 17.33
C ARG A 69 -6.97 -6.31 17.99
N SER A 70 -7.78 -6.29 19.04
CA SER A 70 -8.21 -7.50 19.75
C SER A 70 -9.04 -8.43 18.86
N LEU A 71 -9.84 -7.88 17.93
CA LEU A 71 -10.62 -8.65 16.97
C LEU A 71 -9.73 -9.33 15.92
N LEU A 72 -8.64 -8.67 15.52
CA LEU A 72 -7.64 -9.25 14.61
C LEU A 72 -6.86 -10.39 15.27
N GLU A 73 -6.65 -10.33 16.59
CA GLU A 73 -5.93 -11.36 17.34
C GLU A 73 -6.79 -12.60 17.63
N LEU A 74 -8.10 -12.43 17.83
CA LEU A 74 -9.06 -13.51 18.13
C LEU A 74 -9.43 -14.33 16.88
N GLY A 75 -9.42 -13.73 15.70
CA GLY A 75 -9.99 -14.28 14.47
C GLY A 75 -9.03 -14.91 13.47
N LYS A 76 -7.83 -15.36 13.88
CA LYS A 76 -6.75 -15.86 12.97
C LYS A 76 -7.15 -17.04 12.07
N ASP A 77 -8.27 -17.70 12.35
CA ASP A 77 -8.77 -18.88 11.63
C ASP A 77 -9.91 -18.56 10.64
N HIS A 78 -10.34 -17.29 10.49
CA HIS A 78 -11.41 -16.88 9.59
C HIS A 78 -10.91 -16.00 8.42
N ASP A 79 -11.54 -16.12 7.24
CA ASP A 79 -11.18 -15.38 6.00
C ASP A 79 -11.19 -13.85 6.12
N ILE A 80 -11.84 -13.28 7.13
CA ILE A 80 -11.75 -11.83 7.43
C ILE A 80 -10.33 -11.45 7.90
N SER A 81 -9.61 -12.40 8.50
CA SER A 81 -8.17 -12.30 8.77
C SER A 81 -7.30 -12.72 7.57
N ASN A 82 -7.87 -13.15 6.44
CA ASN A 82 -7.19 -13.39 5.16
C ASN A 82 -7.53 -12.31 4.11
N LEU A 83 -8.23 -11.24 4.50
CA LEU A 83 -8.32 -9.97 3.78
C LEU A 83 -7.54 -8.94 4.59
N LYS A 84 -6.28 -9.27 4.92
CA LYS A 84 -5.39 -8.35 5.62
C LYS A 84 -5.08 -7.19 4.70
N TRP A 85 -4.59 -6.11 5.31
CA TRP A 85 -3.85 -5.07 4.60
C TRP A 85 -2.80 -5.67 3.64
N GLU A 86 -2.21 -6.80 4.03
CA GLU A 86 -1.27 -7.58 3.21
C GLU A 86 -1.88 -8.11 1.90
N ASP A 87 -3.15 -8.52 1.86
CA ASP A 87 -3.80 -9.01 0.64
C ASP A 87 -4.14 -7.87 -0.32
N VAL A 88 -4.56 -6.73 0.23
CA VAL A 88 -4.75 -5.50 -0.56
C VAL A 88 -3.41 -5.02 -1.14
N LEU A 89 -2.35 -5.04 -0.32
CA LEU A 89 -0.99 -4.72 -0.77
C LEU A 89 -0.47 -5.74 -1.78
N LYS A 90 -0.79 -7.02 -1.61
CA LYS A 90 -0.40 -8.09 -2.54
C LYS A 90 -1.06 -7.88 -3.90
N LEU A 91 -2.36 -7.58 -3.95
CA LEU A 91 -3.04 -7.24 -5.20
C LEU A 91 -2.47 -5.98 -5.86
N PHE A 92 -2.04 -4.99 -5.06
CA PHE A 92 -1.37 -3.80 -5.55
C PHE A 92 0.02 -4.13 -6.13
N ASN A 93 0.83 -4.91 -5.41
CA ASN A 93 2.21 -5.25 -5.77
C ASN A 93 2.33 -6.34 -6.84
N GLU A 94 1.34 -7.24 -6.97
CA GLU A 94 1.30 -8.26 -8.02
C GLU A 94 0.96 -7.66 -9.39
N HIS A 95 0.30 -6.50 -9.41
CA HIS A 95 -0.10 -5.81 -10.64
C HIS A 95 0.77 -4.60 -10.99
N ASP A 96 1.25 -3.87 -9.99
CA ASP A 96 2.24 -2.83 -10.18
C ASP A 96 3.60 -3.38 -9.77
N GLY A 97 4.57 -3.37 -10.70
CA GLY A 97 5.99 -3.50 -10.33
C GLY A 97 6.48 -2.43 -9.33
N ALA A 98 5.60 -1.53 -8.88
CA ALA A 98 5.84 -0.43 -7.97
C ALA A 98 5.61 -0.85 -6.50
N GLY A 99 6.69 -1.05 -5.76
CA GLY A 99 6.61 -1.27 -4.32
C GLY A 99 5.86 -0.14 -3.60
N ALA A 100 4.73 -0.47 -2.99
CA ALA A 100 4.08 0.38 -2.02
C ALA A 100 4.83 0.30 -0.68
N THR A 101 5.58 1.34 -0.33
CA THR A 101 6.20 1.45 0.99
C THR A 101 5.15 1.87 2.01
N SER A 102 4.90 1.02 3.01
CA SER A 102 4.12 1.37 4.20
C SER A 102 4.82 2.49 4.98
N LEU A 103 4.12 3.59 5.27
CA LEU A 103 4.55 4.66 6.18
C LEU A 103 3.92 4.54 7.58
N PHE A 104 3.48 3.34 7.95
CA PHE A 104 3.00 3.05 9.30
C PHE A 104 3.99 2.11 9.99
N GLU A 105 4.87 2.70 10.80
CA GLU A 105 5.51 2.06 11.97
C GLU A 105 4.63 2.31 13.21
#